data_AF-A0A6B0X5Z7-F1
#
_entry.id   AF-A0A6B0X5Z7-F1
#
_cell.length_a   1.000
_cell.length_b   1.000
_cell.length_c   1.000
_cell.angle_alpha   90.00
_cell.angle_beta   90.00
_cell.angle_gamma   90.00
#
_symmetry.space_group_name_H-M   'P 1'
#
loop_
_entity.id
_entity.type
_entity.pdbx_description
1 polymer ?
#
loop_
_entity_poly.entity_id
_entity_poly.type
_entity_poly.pdbx_seq_one_letter_code
_entity_poly.pdbx_strand_id
1 'polypeptide(L)'
;GDVYVMDADGDNLRRLTNHREQDASPSWSPDGRSIAFFSLRDSDPAIEGINPEIYVMDADGDNVRRLTSHNDWDFAPSWSPDSRFIVFYSNRNDNRDVYVIEGLGQSNGQRP
;
A
#
# COMPACT_ATOMS: atom_id res chain seq x y z
N GLY A 1 -11.80 -6.82 3.93
CA GLY A 1 -11.16 -6.08 5.04
C GLY A 1 -10.87 -4.71 4.50
N ASP A 2 -11.05 -3.67 5.31
CA ASP A 2 -10.81 -2.28 4.90
C ASP A 2 -9.85 -1.62 5.88
N VAL A 3 -9.30 -0.48 5.49
CA VAL A 3 -8.47 0.35 6.36
C VAL A 3 -9.36 1.35 7.11
N TYR A 4 -9.15 1.43 8.42
CA TYR A 4 -9.79 2.39 9.31
C TYR A 4 -8.73 3.15 10.10
N VAL A 5 -9.09 4.37 10.53
CA VAL A 5 -8.33 5.16 11.50
C VAL A 5 -9.22 5.45 12.71
N MET A 6 -8.62 5.56 13.87
CA MET A 6 -9.25 6.01 15.11
C MET A 6 -8.21 6.76 15.93
N ASP A 7 -8.66 7.55 16.90
CA ASP A 7 -7.79 8.22 17.85
C ASP A 7 -7.14 7.19 18.79
N ALA A 8 -6.06 7.59 19.47
CA ALA A 8 -5.29 6.68 20.33
C ALA A 8 -6.09 6.17 21.55
N ASP A 9 -7.13 6.89 21.96
CA ASP A 9 -8.09 6.50 22.98
C ASP A 9 -9.23 5.61 22.45
N GLY A 10 -9.30 5.41 21.12
CA GLY A 10 -10.30 4.60 20.43
C GLY A 10 -11.51 5.38 19.93
N ASP A 11 -11.56 6.70 20.12
CA ASP A 11 -12.63 7.53 19.59
C ASP A 11 -12.43 7.83 18.09
N ASN A 12 -13.41 8.50 17.49
CA ASN A 12 -13.36 9.00 16.11
C ASN A 12 -13.02 7.95 15.03
N LEU A 13 -13.50 6.71 15.22
CA LEU A 13 -13.37 5.64 14.22
C LEU A 13 -13.93 6.08 12.86
N ARG A 14 -13.08 6.05 11.84
CA ARG A 14 -13.41 6.44 10.47
C ARG A 14 -12.86 5.43 9.47
N ARG A 15 -13.71 5.05 8.52
CA ARG A 15 -13.34 4.16 7.41
C ARG A 15 -12.62 4.98 6.33
N LEU A 16 -11.44 4.52 5.90
CA LEU A 16 -10.64 5.17 4.86
C LEU A 16 -10.83 4.54 3.48
N THR A 17 -11.07 3.23 3.43
CA THR A 17 -11.32 2.52 2.17
C THR A 17 -12.68 1.86 2.16
N ASN A 18 -13.39 1.91 1.03
CA ASN A 18 -14.75 1.40 0.91
C ASN A 18 -15.01 0.80 -0.46
N HIS A 19 -14.52 -0.42 -0.68
CA HIS A 19 -14.82 -1.22 -1.86
C HIS A 19 -14.91 -2.71 -1.50
N ARG A 20 -15.16 -3.57 -2.49
CA ARG A 20 -15.43 -4.99 -2.25
C ARG A 20 -14.14 -5.79 -1.98
N GLU A 21 -13.06 -5.35 -2.61
CA GLU A 21 -11.75 -5.99 -2.59
C GLU A 21 -11.05 -5.73 -1.25
N GLN A 22 -10.10 -6.58 -0.89
CA GLN A 22 -9.43 -6.49 0.40
C GLN A 22 -8.38 -5.38 0.40
N ASP A 23 -8.39 -4.57 1.45
CA ASP A 23 -7.28 -3.72 1.87
C ASP A 23 -6.82 -4.14 3.28
N ALA A 24 -5.51 -4.23 3.50
CA ALA A 24 -4.97 -4.61 4.80
C ALA A 24 -3.49 -4.21 4.98
N SER A 25 -2.97 -4.50 6.17
CA SER A 25 -1.61 -4.17 6.63
C SER A 25 -1.25 -2.69 6.48
N PRO A 26 -2.06 -1.77 7.05
CA PRO A 26 -1.75 -0.35 6.99
C PRO A 26 -0.47 -0.02 7.78
N SER A 27 0.32 0.90 7.25
CA SER A 27 1.53 1.45 7.86
C SER A 27 1.53 2.96 7.70
N TRP A 28 1.58 3.68 8.82
CA TRP A 28 1.70 5.14 8.84
C TRP A 28 3.10 5.57 8.45
N SER A 29 3.20 6.63 7.64
CA SER A 29 4.45 7.35 7.48
C SER A 29 4.85 7.99 8.82
N PRO A 30 6.15 8.02 9.17
CA PRO A 30 6.60 8.64 10.42
C PRO A 30 6.22 10.12 10.57
N ASP A 31 6.06 10.85 9.46
CA ASP A 31 5.58 12.24 9.47
C ASP A 31 4.05 12.37 9.64
N GLY A 32 3.32 11.26 9.70
CA GLY A 32 1.87 11.19 9.94
C GLY A 32 1.02 11.66 8.76
N ARG A 33 1.60 11.87 7.57
CA ARG A 33 0.88 12.42 6.42
C ARG A 33 0.27 11.38 5.50
N SER A 34 0.79 10.15 5.51
CA SER A 34 0.38 9.13 4.57
C SER A 34 0.26 7.76 5.24
N ILE A 35 -0.54 6.90 4.63
CA ILE A 35 -0.72 5.51 5.02
C ILE A 35 -0.41 4.63 3.81
N ALA A 36 0.56 3.72 3.94
CA ALA A 36 0.79 2.66 2.98
C ALA A 36 -0.01 1.42 3.38
N PHE A 37 -0.51 0.66 2.42
CA PHE A 37 -1.28 -0.57 2.64
C PHE A 37 -1.19 -1.45 1.40
N PHE A 38 -1.55 -2.73 1.49
CA PHE A 38 -1.76 -3.52 0.28
C PHE A 38 -3.24 -3.55 -0.09
N SER A 39 -3.54 -3.63 -1.40
CA SER A 39 -4.90 -3.77 -1.91
C SER A 39 -5.00 -4.82 -3.00
N LEU A 40 -6.15 -5.50 -3.05
CA LEU A 40 -6.56 -6.39 -4.15
C LEU A 40 -7.43 -5.68 -5.21
N ARG A 41 -7.62 -4.36 -5.11
CA ARG A 41 -8.57 -3.60 -5.97
C ARG A 41 -8.29 -3.69 -7.47
N ASP A 42 -7.02 -3.82 -7.85
CA ASP A 42 -6.57 -3.90 -9.24
C ASP A 42 -5.92 -5.26 -9.56
N SER A 43 -6.36 -6.34 -8.90
CA SER A 43 -5.90 -7.68 -9.25
C SER A 43 -6.27 -8.02 -10.70
N ASP A 44 -5.27 -8.41 -11.51
CA ASP A 44 -5.47 -8.76 -12.91
C ASP A 44 -6.27 -10.08 -13.00
N PRO A 45 -7.44 -10.10 -13.67
CA PRO A 45 -8.26 -11.31 -13.80
C PRO A 45 -7.59 -12.41 -14.62
N ALA A 46 -6.52 -12.12 -15.38
CA ALA A 46 -5.73 -13.11 -16.10
C ALA A 46 -4.74 -13.86 -15.20
N ILE A 47 -4.47 -13.37 -13.98
CA ILE A 47 -3.63 -14.05 -13.00
C ILE A 47 -4.50 -15.00 -12.18
N GLU A 48 -4.12 -16.28 -12.16
CA GLU A 48 -4.78 -17.25 -11.26
C GLU A 48 -4.48 -16.89 -9.80
N GLY A 49 -5.53 -16.60 -9.03
CA GLY A 49 -5.43 -16.30 -7.60
C GLY A 49 -5.55 -14.82 -7.27
N ILE A 50 -4.82 -14.36 -6.25
CA ILE A 50 -4.79 -12.96 -5.83
C ILE A 50 -3.52 -12.29 -6.34
N ASN A 51 -3.60 -10.98 -6.60
CA ASN A 51 -2.44 -10.16 -6.89
C ASN A 51 -2.49 -8.89 -6.03
N PRO A 52 -1.97 -8.94 -4.78
CA PRO A 52 -1.89 -7.78 -3.90
C PRO A 52 -0.79 -6.84 -4.35
N GLU A 53 -1.11 -5.56 -4.30
CA GLU A 53 -0.23 -4.48 -4.73
C GLU A 53 -0.14 -3.43 -3.63
N ILE A 54 0.98 -2.71 -3.57
CA ILE A 54 1.19 -1.64 -2.59
C ILE A 54 0.51 -0.36 -3.06
N TYR A 55 -0.27 0.21 -2.17
CA TYR A 55 -0.91 1.50 -2.31
C TYR A 55 -0.47 2.41 -1.19
N VAL A 56 -0.71 3.68 -1.40
CA VAL A 56 -0.55 4.73 -0.41
C VAL A 56 -1.64 5.77 -0.60
N MET A 57 -2.08 6.34 0.49
CA MET A 57 -3.07 7.41 0.54
C MET A 57 -2.66 8.44 1.58
N ASP A 58 -3.32 9.59 1.57
CA ASP A 58 -3.15 10.58 2.62
C ASP A 58 -3.77 10.07 3.94
N ALA A 59 -3.35 10.66 5.06
CA ALA A 59 -3.82 10.32 6.40
C ALA A 59 -5.35 10.41 6.55
N ASP A 60 -5.99 11.27 5.76
CA ASP A 60 -7.43 11.42 5.71
C ASP A 60 -8.12 10.41 4.77
N GLY A 61 -7.38 9.58 4.05
CA GLY A 61 -7.90 8.59 3.11
C GLY A 61 -8.04 9.08 1.67
N ASP A 62 -7.72 10.35 1.40
CA ASP A 62 -7.74 10.89 0.04
C ASP A 62 -6.47 10.52 -0.74
N ASN A 63 -6.43 10.89 -2.02
CA ASN A 63 -5.25 10.76 -2.90
C ASN A 63 -4.65 9.35 -2.96
N VAL A 64 -5.51 8.33 -2.95
CA VAL A 64 -5.08 6.93 -3.06
C VAL A 64 -4.36 6.70 -4.39
N ARG A 65 -3.15 6.13 -4.32
CA ARG A 65 -2.31 5.83 -5.49
C ARG A 65 -1.63 4.46 -5.36
N ARG A 66 -1.55 3.76 -6.49
CA ARG A 66 -0.84 2.48 -6.63
C ARG A 66 0.65 2.73 -6.83
N LEU A 67 1.50 1.98 -6.13
CA LEU A 67 2.97 2.08 -6.22
C LEU A 67 3.60 0.93 -6.99
N THR A 68 3.00 -0.26 -6.94
CA THR A 68 3.51 -1.47 -7.60
C THR A 68 2.48 -1.97 -8.60
N SER A 69 2.92 -2.47 -9.76
CA SER A 69 2.02 -2.96 -10.80
C SER A 69 2.70 -4.06 -11.61
N HIS A 70 2.59 -5.31 -11.14
CA HIS A 70 3.13 -6.48 -11.82
C HIS A 70 2.46 -7.76 -11.35
N ASN A 71 2.80 -8.91 -11.95
CA ASN A 71 2.08 -10.16 -11.70
C ASN A 71 2.49 -10.89 -10.42
N ASP A 72 3.46 -10.35 -9.69
CA ASP A 72 3.94 -10.87 -8.42
C ASP A 72 3.26 -10.16 -7.24
N TRP A 73 3.15 -10.85 -6.12
CA TRP A 73 2.54 -10.37 -4.88
C TRP A 73 3.45 -9.38 -4.17
N ASP A 74 2.91 -8.22 -3.83
CA ASP A 74 3.54 -7.27 -2.93
C ASP A 74 2.64 -7.01 -1.69
N PHE A 75 3.18 -7.22 -0.49
CA PHE A 75 2.39 -7.13 0.75
C PHE A 75 3.18 -6.63 1.97
N ALA A 76 2.42 -6.28 3.01
CA ALA A 76 2.90 -5.79 4.31
C ALA A 76 3.95 -4.65 4.19
N PRO A 77 3.56 -3.48 3.64
CA PRO A 77 4.45 -2.34 3.52
C PRO A 77 4.83 -1.77 4.89
N SER A 78 6.03 -1.22 4.99
CA SER A 78 6.50 -0.43 6.14
C SER A 78 7.29 0.77 5.66
N TRP A 79 6.96 1.95 6.17
CA TRP A 79 7.71 3.16 5.88
C TRP A 79 9.11 3.16 6.51
N SER A 80 10.06 3.80 5.82
CA SER A 80 11.36 4.15 6.37
C SER A 80 11.22 5.29 7.39
N PRO A 81 12.13 5.39 8.39
CA PRO A 81 12.05 6.42 9.44
C PRO A 81 12.04 7.87 8.94
N ASP A 82 12.58 8.11 7.74
CA ASP A 82 12.63 9.43 7.09
C ASP A 82 11.44 9.71 6.17
N SER A 83 10.43 8.83 6.15
CA SER A 83 9.21 8.94 5.32
C SER A 83 9.47 9.01 3.80
N ARG A 84 10.63 8.55 3.32
CA ARG A 84 10.98 8.61 1.88
C ARG A 84 10.75 7.31 1.15
N PHE A 85 10.91 6.18 1.84
CA PHE A 85 10.87 4.86 1.23
C PHE A 85 9.86 3.98 1.94
N ILE A 86 9.41 2.95 1.24
CA ILE A 86 8.60 1.86 1.77
C ILE A 86 9.33 0.56 1.48
N VAL A 87 9.51 -0.27 2.50
CA VAL A 87 9.91 -1.66 2.34
C VAL A 87 8.68 -2.56 2.34
N PHE A 88 8.71 -3.65 1.58
CA PHE A 88 7.60 -4.60 1.50
C PHE A 88 8.13 -5.98 1.09
N TYR A 89 7.34 -7.02 1.34
CA TYR A 89 7.65 -8.37 0.88
C TYR A 89 7.15 -8.53 -0.56
N SER A 90 7.99 -9.13 -1.41
CA SER A 90 7.61 -9.53 -2.75
C SER A 90 8.01 -10.98 -3.01
N ASN A 91 7.25 -11.70 -3.83
CA ASN A 91 7.64 -13.01 -4.37
C ASN A 91 8.19 -12.93 -5.81
N ARG A 92 8.53 -11.73 -6.28
CA ARG A 92 9.00 -11.53 -7.65
C ARG A 92 10.23 -12.36 -7.99
N ASN A 93 10.32 -12.76 -9.26
CA ASN A 93 11.38 -13.64 -9.79
C ASN A 93 11.43 -15.02 -9.11
N ASP A 94 10.28 -15.52 -8.65
CA ASP A 94 10.16 -16.80 -7.93
C ASP A 94 11.00 -16.87 -6.64
N ASN A 95 11.31 -15.69 -6.07
CA ASN A 95 12.02 -15.58 -4.79
C ASN A 95 11.27 -14.65 -3.85
N ARG A 96 11.18 -15.04 -2.57
CA ARG A 96 10.55 -14.22 -1.53
C ARG A 96 11.60 -13.36 -0.85
N ASP A 97 11.63 -12.09 -1.21
CA ASP A 97 12.59 -11.12 -0.70
C ASP A 97 11.90 -9.83 -0.21
N VAL A 98 12.69 -8.98 0.46
CA VAL A 98 12.29 -7.63 0.84
C VAL A 98 12.73 -6.65 -0.24
N TYR A 99 11.78 -5.87 -0.73
CA TYR A 99 12.01 -4.83 -1.73
C TYR A 99 11.80 -3.45 -1.12
N VAL A 100 12.34 -2.43 -1.78
CA VAL A 100 12.20 -1.02 -1.41
C VAL A 100 11.71 -0.21 -2.60
N ILE A 101 10.79 0.72 -2.35
CA ILE A 101 10.28 1.68 -3.34
C ILE A 101 10.22 3.08 -2.72
N GLU A 102 10.30 4.12 -3.55
CA GLU A 102 10.00 5.48 -3.10
C GLU A 102 8.53 5.58 -2.71
N GLY A 103 8.28 6.08 -1.50
CA GLY A 103 6.93 6.22 -0.99
C GLY A 103 6.14 7.23 -1.79
N LEU A 104 6.62 8.46 -1.92
CA LEU A 104 5.97 9.62 -2.57
C LEU A 104 6.83 10.16 -3.73
N GLY A 105 7.26 9.28 -4.64
CA GLY A 105 8.09 9.69 -5.78
C GLY A 105 7.52 10.93 -6.49
N GLN A 106 8.39 11.89 -6.84
CA GLN A 106 8.01 12.95 -7.79
C GLN A 106 7.52 12.25 -9.05
N SER A 107 6.38 12.68 -9.60
CA SER A 107 5.78 12.14 -10.82
C SER A 107 6.82 11.96 -11.91
N ASN A 108 7.39 10.77 -12.02
CA ASN A 108 8.31 10.39 -13.06
C ASN A 108 7.68 9.17 -13.71
N GLY A 109 7.08 9.44 -14.86
CA GLY A 109 6.40 8.45 -15.66
C GLY A 109 7.27 7.22 -15.88
N GLN A 110 6.58 6.08 -15.90
CA GLN A 110 7.10 4.86 -16.51
C GLN A 110 7.81 5.22 -17.83
N ARG A 111 9.06 4.77 -17.95
CA ARG A 111 9.66 4.53 -19.26
C ARG A 111 9.52 3.03 -19.56
N PRO A 112 9.28 2.69 -20.85
CA PRO A 112 8.64 1.47 -21.31
C PRO A 112 9.40 0.19 -21.01
#